data_AF-A0A1H0VPL4-F1
#
_entry.id   AF-A0A1H0VPL4-F1
#
_cell.length_a   1.000
_cell.length_b   1.000
_cell.length_c   1.000
_cell.angle_alpha   90.00
_cell.angle_beta   90.00
_cell.angle_gamma   90.00
#
_symmetry.space_group_name_H-M   'P 1'
#
loop_
_entity.id
_entity.type
_entity.pdbx_description
1 polymer ?
#
loop_
_entity_poly.entity_id
_entity_poly.type
_entity_poly.pdbx_seq_one_letter_code
_entity_poly.pdbx_strand_id
1 'polypeptide(L)'
;MDMNRNSSLIVKEEKLLNNGLKTINYLYSSFLNKDLESARLEVQEILHVIEMLDQIEVRNVRRKKFEELVYTMKRKGIKIDFAKGIIS
;
A
#
# COMPACT_ATOMS: atom_id res chain seq x y z
N MET A 1 -13.64 -0.10 -16.22
CA MET A 1 -14.11 -0.13 -14.81
C MET A 1 -12.94 -0.22 -13.80
N ASP A 2 -11.70 0.10 -14.17
CA ASP A 2 -10.46 -0.09 -13.38
C ASP A 2 -9.88 1.23 -12.87
N MET A 3 -10.29 2.39 -13.42
CA MET A 3 -9.98 3.69 -12.79
C MET A 3 -10.42 3.72 -11.33
N ASN A 4 -11.55 3.07 -11.01
CA ASN A 4 -12.15 3.07 -9.66
C ASN A 4 -11.40 2.19 -8.65
N ARG A 5 -10.66 1.16 -9.11
CA ARG A 5 -9.83 0.32 -8.24
C ARG A 5 -8.49 0.96 -7.93
N ASN A 6 -7.89 1.65 -8.90
CA ASN A 6 -6.63 2.37 -8.70
C ASN A 6 -6.82 3.59 -7.79
N SER A 7 -7.88 4.37 -7.99
CA SER A 7 -8.24 5.46 -7.07
C SER A 7 -8.50 4.93 -5.66
N SER A 8 -9.20 3.80 -5.52
CA SER A 8 -9.45 3.16 -4.22
C SER A 8 -8.16 2.71 -3.50
N LEU A 9 -7.16 2.20 -4.23
CA LEU A 9 -5.88 1.80 -3.64
C LEU A 9 -5.04 3.00 -3.19
N ILE A 10 -4.98 4.06 -4.01
CA ILE A 10 -4.28 5.31 -3.66
C ILE A 10 -4.92 5.95 -2.42
N VAL A 11 -6.25 6.02 -2.38
CA VAL A 11 -6.98 6.53 -1.21
C VAL A 11 -6.73 5.67 0.04
N LYS A 12 -6.59 4.35 -0.13
CA LYS A 12 -6.29 3.45 0.98
C LYS A 12 -4.86 3.66 1.52
N GLU A 13 -3.89 3.84 0.63
CA GLU A 13 -2.50 4.13 0.97
C GLU A 13 -2.37 5.48 1.70
N GLU A 14 -2.99 6.54 1.17
CA GLU A 14 -3.01 7.86 1.81
C GLU A 14 -3.69 7.82 3.18
N LYS A 15 -4.77 7.05 3.33
CA LYS A 15 -5.41 6.84 4.63
C LYS A 15 -4.50 6.12 5.62
N LEU A 16 -3.76 5.10 5.17
CA LEU A 16 -2.80 4.38 6.02
C LEU A 16 -1.66 5.29 6.46
N LEU A 17 -1.11 6.11 5.56
CA LEU A 17 -0.08 7.10 5.89
C LEU A 17 -0.59 8.12 6.92
N ASN A 18 -1.78 8.69 6.68
CA ASN A 18 -2.40 9.65 7.61
C ASN A 18 -2.69 9.03 8.98
N ASN A 19 -3.12 7.77 9.02
CA ASN A 19 -3.33 7.05 10.26
C ASN A 19 -2.01 6.82 11.00
N GLY A 20 -0.97 6.34 10.31
CA GLY A 20 0.37 6.15 10.90
C GLY A 20 0.94 7.43 11.50
N LEU A 21 0.79 8.58 10.82
CA LEU A 21 1.20 9.88 11.35
C LEU A 21 0.42 10.28 12.62
N LYS A 22 -0.87 9.98 12.70
CA LYS A 22 -1.67 10.21 13.92
C LYS A 22 -1.20 9.30 15.06
N THR A 23 -0.97 8.03 14.79
CA THR A 23 -0.46 7.05 15.77
C THR A 23 0.88 7.48 16.36
N ILE A 24 1.79 8.07 15.56
CA ILE A 24 3.04 8.66 16.06
C ILE A 24 2.78 9.82 17.04
N ASN A 25 1.82 10.69 16.74
CA ASN A 25 1.46 11.78 17.66
C ASN A 25 0.86 11.26 18.98
N TYR A 26 0.08 10.18 18.92
CA TYR A 26 -0.44 9.53 20.13
C TYR A 26 0.68 8.87 20.92
N LEU A 27 1.59 8.15 20.27
CA LEU A 27 2.77 7.57 20.91
C LEU A 27 3.60 8.64 21.64
N TYR A 28 3.86 9.78 20.99
CA TYR A 28 4.55 10.91 21.62
C TYR A 28 3.80 11.41 22.88
N SER A 29 2.49 11.56 22.79
CA SER A 29 1.65 11.99 23.91
C SER A 29 1.66 10.96 25.05
N SER A 30 1.63 9.67 24.75
CA SER A 30 1.72 8.59 25.75
C SER A 30 3.05 8.62 26.52
N PHE A 31 4.16 8.89 25.85
CA PHE A 31 5.45 9.06 26.52
C PHE A 31 5.48 10.29 27.44
N LEU A 32 4.96 11.44 27.00
CA LEU A 32 4.86 12.64 27.83
C LEU A 32 4.04 12.39 29.10
N ASN A 33 2.96 11.61 28.97
CA ASN A 33 2.06 11.26 30.07
C ASN A 33 2.54 10.06 30.90
N LYS A 34 3.69 9.45 30.55
CA LYS A 34 4.21 8.19 31.14
C LYS A 34 3.22 7.02 31.07
N ASP A 35 2.29 7.07 30.12
CA ASP A 35 1.33 6.00 29.85
C ASP A 35 1.99 4.95 28.94
N LEU A 36 2.72 4.03 29.57
CA LEU A 36 3.46 2.99 28.87
C LEU A 36 2.56 1.92 28.25
N GLU A 37 1.34 1.75 28.76
CA GLU A 37 0.36 0.82 28.21
C GLU A 37 -0.12 1.31 26.85
N SER A 38 -0.59 2.56 26.78
CA SER A 38 -0.96 3.20 25.52
C SER A 38 0.23 3.26 24.56
N ALA A 39 1.43 3.63 25.03
CA ALA A 39 2.62 3.67 24.18
C ALA A 39 2.91 2.31 23.52
N ARG A 40 2.69 1.19 24.24
CA ARG A 40 2.88 -0.16 23.68
C ARG A 40 1.85 -0.48 22.60
N LEU A 41 0.60 -0.07 22.78
CA LEU A 41 -0.47 -0.23 21.79
C LEU A 41 -0.17 0.58 20.52
N GLU A 42 0.23 1.85 20.67
CA GLU A 42 0.55 2.70 19.51
C GLU A 42 1.74 2.16 18.69
N VAL A 43 2.75 1.56 19.35
CA VAL A 43 3.85 0.89 18.63
C VAL A 43 3.37 -0.32 17.82
N GLN A 44 2.45 -1.12 18.37
CA GLN A 44 1.88 -2.26 17.63
C GLN A 44 1.09 -1.79 16.41
N GLU A 45 0.33 -0.70 16.55
CA GLU A 45 -0.42 -0.10 15.44
C GLU A 45 0.52 0.46 14.36
N ILE A 46 1.64 1.11 14.74
CA ILE A 46 2.67 1.56 13.78
C ILE A 46 3.22 0.37 12.99
N LEU A 47 3.57 -0.73 13.65
CA LEU A 47 4.08 -1.93 12.99
C LEU A 47 3.05 -2.51 12.00
N HIS A 48 1.77 -2.53 12.39
CA HIS A 48 0.70 -2.98 11.50
C HIS A 48 0.55 -2.08 10.26
N VAL A 49 0.58 -0.75 10.43
CA VAL A 49 0.54 0.20 9.32
C VAL A 49 1.72 0.01 8.37
N ILE A 50 2.93 -0.19 8.90
CA ILE A 50 4.14 -0.47 8.10
C ILE A 50 3.96 -1.75 7.28
N GLU A 51 3.49 -2.84 7.90
CA GLU A 51 3.24 -4.10 7.19
C GLU A 51 2.23 -3.92 6.05
N MET A 52 1.16 -3.15 6.29
CA MET A 52 0.14 -2.87 5.28
C MET A 52 0.67 -2.04 4.12
N LEU A 53 1.55 -1.07 4.39
CA LEU A 53 2.21 -0.27 3.35
C LEU A 53 3.21 -1.11 2.54
N ASP A 54 4.00 -1.96 3.19
CA ASP A 54 4.93 -2.87 2.50
C ASP A 54 4.18 -3.85 1.57
N GLN A 55 3.04 -4.38 2.01
CA GLN A 55 2.18 -5.20 1.14
C GLN A 55 1.65 -4.45 -0.09
N ILE A 56 1.39 -3.14 0.03
CA ILE A 56 1.00 -2.29 -1.10
C ILE A 56 2.19 -2.10 -2.04
N GLU A 57 3.37 -1.81 -1.51
CA GLU A 57 4.58 -1.61 -2.28
C GLU A 57 5.01 -2.87 -3.05
N VAL A 58 4.95 -4.05 -2.41
CA VAL A 58 5.19 -5.34 -3.07
C VAL A 58 4.22 -5.58 -4.24
N ARG A 59 2.95 -5.20 -4.10
CA ARG A 59 1.97 -5.26 -5.20
C ARG A 59 2.34 -4.29 -6.33
N ASN A 60 2.76 -3.07 -6.00
CA ASN A 60 3.19 -2.06 -6.96
C ASN A 60 4.43 -2.51 -7.74
N VAL A 61 5.42 -3.12 -7.07
CA VAL A 61 6.62 -3.70 -7.71
C VAL A 61 6.25 -4.86 -8.63
N ARG A 62 5.39 -5.80 -8.19
CA ARG A 62 4.91 -6.91 -9.04
C ARG A 62 4.19 -6.40 -10.28
N ARG A 63 3.37 -5.36 -10.13
CA ARG A 63 2.66 -4.74 -11.25
C ARG A 63 3.61 -4.08 -12.24
N LYS A 64 4.60 -3.31 -11.78
CA LYS A 64 5.64 -2.74 -12.65
C LYS A 64 6.40 -3.81 -13.43
N LYS A 65 6.84 -4.88 -12.76
CA LYS A 65 7.51 -6.02 -13.41
C LYS A 65 6.61 -6.69 -14.47
N PHE A 66 5.32 -6.81 -14.18
CA PHE A 66 4.35 -7.36 -15.11
C PHE A 66 4.12 -6.44 -16.33
N GLU A 67 3.99 -5.13 -16.11
CA GLU A 67 3.84 -4.14 -17.18
C GLU A 67 5.08 -4.09 -18.10
N GLU A 68 6.29 -4.15 -17.53
CA GLU A 68 7.55 -4.26 -18.28
C GLU A 68 7.64 -5.55 -19.11
N LEU A 69 7.17 -6.67 -18.55
CA LEU A 69 7.12 -7.95 -19.25
C LEU A 69 6.14 -7.90 -20.43
N VAL A 70 4.93 -7.38 -20.22
CA VAL A 70 3.93 -7.18 -21.28
C VAL A 70 4.46 -6.25 -22.38
N TYR A 71 5.11 -5.15 -22.00
CA TYR A 71 5.72 -4.23 -22.96
C TYR A 71 6.80 -4.93 -23.80
N THR A 72 7.66 -5.72 -23.15
CA THR A 72 8.71 -6.48 -23.83
C THR A 72 8.14 -7.53 -24.79
N MET A 73 7.10 -8.24 -24.38
CA MET A 73 6.43 -9.24 -25.23
C MET A 73 5.72 -8.60 -26.42
N LYS A 74 5.04 -7.46 -26.23
CA LYS A 74 4.44 -6.68 -27.33
C LYS A 74 5.48 -6.22 -28.35
N ARG A 75 6.65 -5.71 -27.90
CA ARG A 75 7.75 -5.33 -28.81
C ARG A 75 8.30 -6.49 -29.63
N LYS A 76 8.19 -7.72 -29.13
CA LYS A 76 8.59 -8.94 -29.85
C LYS A 76 7.49 -9.49 -30.78
N GLY A 77 6.39 -8.76 -30.97
CA GLY A 77 5.28 -9.18 -31.82
C GLY A 77 4.41 -10.30 -31.22
N ILE A 78 4.61 -10.63 -29.94
CA ILE A 78 3.83 -11.66 -29.24
C ILE A 78 2.49 -11.04 -28.85
N LYS A 79 1.39 -11.54 -29.45
CA LYS A 79 0.03 -11.18 -29.05
C LYS A 79 -0.30 -11.92 -27.75
N ILE A 80 -0.53 -11.17 -26.68
CA ILE A 80 -1.00 -11.72 -25.41
C ILE A 80 -2.49 -11.45 -25.31
N ASP A 81 -3.31 -12.50 -25.40
CA ASP A 81 -4.72 -12.43 -25.05
C ASP A 81 -4.87 -12.58 -23.53
N PHE A 82 -5.02 -11.46 -22.84
CA PHE A 82 -5.50 -11.48 -21.47
C PHE A 82 -7.02 -11.62 -21.50
N ALA A 83 -7.56 -12.62 -20.80
CA ALA A 83 -9.00 -12.75 -20.60
C ALA A 83 -9.52 -11.40 -20.06
N LYS A 84 -10.48 -10.80 -20.79
CA LYS A 84 -11.12 -9.51 -20.44
C LYS A 84 -11.63 -9.57 -18.99
N GLY A 85 -10.86 -8.99 -18.09
CA GLY A 85 -11.17 -8.95 -16.65
C GLY A 85 -10.09 -8.27 -15.81
N ILE A 86 -8.95 -7.97 -16.41
CA ILE A 86 -7.84 -7.27 -15.78
C ILE A 86 -7.33 -6.28 -16.83
N ILE A 87 -7.42 -4.98 -16.56
CA ILE A 87 -7.17 -3.84 -17.45
C ILE A 87 -8.42 -3.38 -18.22
N SER A 88 -9.26 -2.60 -17.52
CA SER A 88 -10.19 -1.61 -18.04
C SER A 88 -10.08 -0.28 -17.33
#